data_AF-A0A7J8R679-F1
#
_entry.id   AF-A0A7J8R679-F1
#
_cell.length_a   1.000
_cell.length_b   1.000
_cell.length_c   1.000
_cell.angle_alpha   90.00
_cell.angle_beta   90.00
_cell.angle_gamma   90.00
#
_symmetry.space_group_name_H-M   'P 1'
#
loop_
_entity.id
_entity.type
_entity.pdbx_description
1 polymer ?
#
loop_
_entity_poly.entity_id
_entity_poly.type
_entity_poly.pdbx_seq_one_letter_code
_entity_poly.pdbx_strand_id
1 'polypeptide(L)'
;MASNSWGFLSFFMVLVVTSAYPIKTKQYKPCKHLVLYFHDIIYNGMNKENATSAIVAAPQGANLTILASQFHFGNIAVFDDPITLDNNLHSKPVGRAQGMYLYDTKNTYTAWLGFSFVFNSTDYYQ
;
A
#
# COMPACT_ATOMS: atom_id res chain seq x y z
N MET A 1 -49.29 11.41 50.65
CA MET A 1 -49.01 10.10 50.04
C MET A 1 -47.65 10.19 49.37
N ALA A 2 -46.61 9.65 50.02
CA ALA A 2 -45.26 9.61 49.49
C ALA A 2 -45.06 8.28 48.75
N SER A 3 -44.79 8.34 47.44
CA SER A 3 -44.43 7.15 46.66
C SER A 3 -42.92 7.10 46.48
N ASN A 4 -42.31 6.12 47.17
CA ASN A 4 -40.94 5.68 46.98
C ASN A 4 -40.67 5.33 45.50
N SER A 5 -39.68 5.97 44.89
CA SER A 5 -39.11 5.54 43.59
C SER A 5 -37.58 5.57 43.62
N TRP A 6 -37.00 4.99 44.67
CA TRP A 6 -35.55 4.66 44.71
C TRP A 6 -35.26 3.25 44.17
N GLY A 7 -36.27 2.54 43.66
CA GLY A 7 -36.15 1.15 43.20
C GLY A 7 -35.67 0.96 41.76
N PHE A 8 -35.53 2.01 40.95
CA PHE A 8 -35.19 1.85 39.52
C PHE A 8 -33.71 2.09 39.17
N LEU A 9 -32.88 2.52 40.12
CA LEU A 9 -31.45 2.78 39.88
C LEU A 9 -30.52 1.61 40.23
N SER A 10 -31.04 0.50 40.77
CA SER A 10 -30.18 -0.59 41.29
C SER A 10 -30.08 -1.83 40.38
N PHE A 11 -30.72 -1.85 39.21
CA PHE A 11 -30.76 -3.03 38.33
C PHE A 11 -29.93 -2.90 37.04
N PHE A 12 -28.97 -1.97 36.99
CA PHE A 12 -28.04 -1.81 35.85
C PHE A 12 -26.57 -1.87 36.27
N MET A 13 -26.29 -2.54 37.39
CA MET A 13 -24.92 -2.67 37.92
C MET A 13 -24.57 -4.13 38.23
N VAL A 14 -25.03 -5.07 37.39
CA VAL A 14 -24.59 -6.46 37.46
C VAL A 14 -24.35 -6.93 36.02
N LEU A 15 -23.13 -7.41 35.76
CA LEU A 15 -22.61 -7.94 34.50
C LEU A 15 -22.10 -6.88 33.50
N VAL A 16 -20.84 -6.47 33.64
CA VAL A 16 -19.75 -6.87 32.71
C VAL A 16 -18.41 -6.64 33.41
N VAL A 17 -17.95 -7.63 34.19
CA VAL A 17 -16.51 -7.79 34.46
C VAL A 17 -16.07 -9.03 33.71
N THR A 18 -16.05 -8.95 32.38
CA THR A 18 -15.31 -9.93 31.60
C THR A 18 -13.85 -9.53 31.69
N SER A 19 -13.11 -10.16 32.60
CA SER A 19 -11.65 -10.19 32.54
C SER A 19 -11.26 -10.79 31.20
N ALA A 20 -10.92 -9.94 30.23
CA ALA A 20 -10.27 -10.38 29.01
C ALA A 20 -8.88 -10.88 29.41
N TYR A 21 -8.77 -12.17 29.72
CA TYR A 21 -7.47 -12.82 29.79
C TYR A 21 -6.82 -12.61 28.42
N PRO A 22 -5.66 -11.94 28.32
CA PRO A 22 -4.98 -11.81 27.05
C PRO A 22 -4.61 -13.21 26.61
N ILE A 23 -5.35 -13.76 25.64
CA ILE A 23 -4.94 -14.94 24.92
C ILE A 23 -3.59 -14.56 24.33
N LYS A 24 -2.52 -15.20 24.83
CA LYS A 24 -1.20 -15.11 24.21
C LYS A 24 -1.30 -15.82 22.86
N THR A 25 -1.80 -15.11 21.86
CA THR A 25 -1.65 -15.53 20.47
C THR A 25 -0.15 -15.61 20.22
N LYS A 26 0.33 -16.77 19.74
CA LYS A 26 1.71 -16.85 19.26
C LYS A 26 1.84 -15.78 18.18
N GLN A 27 2.70 -14.79 18.38
CA GLN A 27 3.02 -13.85 17.33
C GLN A 27 3.46 -14.64 16.11
N TYR A 28 2.76 -14.45 15.00
CA TYR A 28 3.11 -15.07 13.73
C TYR A 28 4.54 -14.63 13.37
N LYS A 29 5.43 -15.60 13.17
CA LYS A 29 6.75 -15.35 12.62
C LYS A 29 6.69 -15.64 11.12
N PRO A 30 7.16 -14.72 10.27
CA PRO A 30 7.17 -14.97 8.84
C PRO A 30 8.06 -16.17 8.52
N CYS A 31 7.58 -17.08 7.68
CA CYS A 31 8.35 -18.25 7.23
C CYS A 31 9.43 -17.88 6.21
N LYS A 32 9.29 -16.72 5.54
CA LYS A 32 10.21 -16.20 4.53
C LYS A 32 10.32 -14.69 4.67
N HIS A 33 11.53 -14.18 4.51
CA HIS A 33 11.83 -12.75 4.50
C HIS A 33 12.46 -12.41 3.15
N LEU A 34 11.85 -11.48 2.42
CA LEU A 34 12.30 -11.06 1.09
C LEU A 34 12.75 -9.60 1.16
N VAL A 35 13.94 -9.32 0.61
CA VAL A 35 14.44 -7.96 0.40
C VAL A 35 14.63 -7.79 -1.09
N LEU A 36 13.84 -6.88 -1.66
CA LEU A 36 13.69 -6.70 -3.11
C LEU A 36 13.74 -5.21 -3.42
N TYR A 37 14.27 -4.88 -4.59
CA TYR A 37 14.33 -3.51 -5.12
C TYR A 37 13.58 -3.49 -6.44
N PHE A 38 12.41 -2.85 -6.49
CA PHE A 38 11.69 -2.58 -7.73
C PHE A 38 12.06 -1.19 -8.24
N HIS A 39 12.19 -1.05 -9.56
CA HIS A 39 12.73 0.16 -10.17
C HIS A 39 11.68 0.82 -11.08
N ASP A 40 11.07 1.90 -10.61
CA ASP A 40 10.08 2.68 -11.34
C ASP A 40 10.76 3.74 -12.22
N ILE A 41 10.52 3.69 -13.53
CA ILE A 41 11.01 4.66 -14.52
C ILE A 41 9.82 5.19 -15.32
N ILE A 42 9.27 6.30 -14.85
CA ILE A 42 8.09 6.89 -15.46
C ILE A 42 8.37 7.44 -16.86
N TYR A 43 7.45 7.18 -17.79
CA TYR A 43 7.50 7.76 -19.11
C TYR A 43 7.34 9.29 -19.04
N ASN A 44 8.32 10.01 -19.57
CA ASN A 44 8.41 11.47 -19.52
C ASN A 44 8.18 12.14 -20.90
N GLY A 45 7.70 11.39 -21.89
CA GLY A 45 7.56 11.86 -23.27
C GLY A 45 8.75 11.52 -24.17
N MET A 46 9.93 11.28 -23.60
CA MET A 46 11.19 11.15 -24.35
C MET A 46 11.95 9.84 -24.11
N ASN A 47 11.59 9.07 -23.08
CA ASN A 47 12.30 7.87 -22.64
C ASN A 47 11.56 6.55 -22.96
N LYS A 48 10.84 6.48 -24.09
CA LYS A 48 9.97 5.34 -24.44
C LYS A 48 10.65 3.97 -24.29
N GLU A 49 11.89 3.84 -24.75
CA GLU A 49 12.62 2.57 -24.74
C GLU A 49 13.05 2.11 -23.34
N ASN A 50 13.10 3.03 -22.37
CA ASN A 50 13.59 2.77 -21.01
C ASN A 50 12.50 2.84 -19.94
N ALA A 51 11.33 3.41 -20.27
CA ALA A 51 10.26 3.59 -19.30
C ALA A 51 9.65 2.24 -18.89
N THR A 52 9.40 2.08 -17.59
CA THR A 52 8.75 0.90 -17.00
C THR A 52 7.34 1.20 -16.49
N SER A 53 6.98 2.49 -16.41
CA SER A 53 5.66 2.97 -16.02
C SER A 53 5.20 4.17 -16.82
N ALA A 54 3.91 4.49 -16.73
CA ALA A 54 3.32 5.63 -17.41
C ALA A 54 2.13 6.19 -16.63
N ILE A 55 1.94 7.51 -16.68
CA ILE A 55 0.76 8.18 -16.11
C ILE A 55 -0.43 7.89 -17.02
N VAL A 56 -1.48 7.29 -16.48
CA VAL A 56 -2.71 6.91 -17.21
C VAL A 56 -3.91 7.76 -16.83
N ALA A 57 -3.85 8.45 -15.69
CA ALA A 57 -4.85 9.44 -15.30
C ALA A 57 -4.19 10.60 -14.54
N ALA A 58 -4.79 11.77 -14.66
CA ALA A 58 -4.39 12.98 -13.96
C ALA A 58 -5.60 13.89 -13.76
N PRO A 59 -5.53 14.89 -12.88
CA PRO A 59 -6.55 15.93 -12.78
C PRO A 59 -6.83 16.58 -14.13
N GLN A 60 -8.04 17.08 -14.32
CA GLN A 60 -8.44 17.72 -15.58
C GLN A 60 -7.49 18.84 -15.98
N GLY A 61 -7.01 18.80 -17.23
CA GLY A 61 -6.07 19.78 -17.78
C GLY A 61 -4.59 19.53 -17.44
N ALA A 62 -4.28 18.49 -16.66
CA ALA A 62 -2.90 18.08 -16.39
C ALA A 62 -2.31 17.24 -17.54
N ASN A 63 -0.98 17.12 -17.55
CA ASN A 63 -0.23 16.33 -18.52
C ASN A 63 -0.13 14.85 -18.08
N LEU A 64 -0.09 13.93 -19.04
CA LEU A 64 0.15 12.49 -18.82
C LEU A 64 1.62 12.08 -19.03
N THR A 65 2.53 13.02 -19.25
CA THR A 65 3.98 12.80 -19.29
C THR A 65 4.73 13.57 -18.22
N ILE A 66 4.04 14.41 -17.45
CA ILE A 66 4.61 15.22 -16.37
C ILE A 66 3.64 15.14 -15.19
N LEU A 67 4.13 14.68 -14.03
CA LEU A 67 3.31 14.62 -12.82
C LEU A 67 2.86 16.04 -12.41
N ALA A 68 1.65 16.14 -11.86
CA ALA A 68 1.07 17.39 -11.42
C ALA A 68 1.93 18.04 -10.33
N SER A 69 2.11 19.35 -10.38
CA SER A 69 3.02 20.07 -9.48
C SER A 69 2.59 20.07 -8.01
N GLN A 70 1.29 19.95 -7.74
CA GLN A 70 0.75 19.92 -6.37
C GLN A 70 0.76 18.49 -5.82
N PHE A 71 1.91 18.06 -5.31
CA PHE A 71 2.11 16.75 -4.67
C PHE A 71 1.70 15.55 -5.54
N HIS A 72 1.61 15.76 -6.86
CA HIS A 72 1.13 14.79 -7.84
C HIS A 72 -0.32 14.33 -7.61
N PHE A 73 -1.09 15.04 -6.77
CA PHE A 73 -2.44 14.64 -6.36
C PHE A 73 -3.32 14.28 -7.56
N GLY A 74 -3.91 13.09 -7.53
CA GLY A 74 -4.80 12.57 -8.58
C GLY A 74 -4.06 12.00 -9.79
N ASN A 75 -2.72 12.02 -9.84
CA ASN A 75 -1.99 11.23 -10.83
C ASN A 75 -2.08 9.75 -10.50
N ILE A 76 -2.41 8.96 -11.52
CA ILE A 76 -2.37 7.50 -11.49
C ILE A 76 -1.34 7.04 -12.49
N ALA A 77 -0.40 6.20 -12.07
CA ALA A 77 0.54 5.52 -12.95
C ALA A 77 0.31 4.02 -12.93
N VAL A 78 0.43 3.38 -14.10
CA VAL A 78 0.55 1.92 -14.21
C VAL A 78 2.01 1.58 -14.43
N PHE A 79 2.46 0.47 -13.85
CA PHE A 79 3.86 0.07 -13.90
C PHE A 79 4.01 -1.44 -14.11
N ASP A 80 5.07 -1.79 -14.82
CA ASP A 80 5.61 -3.13 -14.97
C ASP A 80 7.11 -3.04 -14.72
N ASP A 81 7.49 -3.01 -13.44
CA ASP A 81 8.85 -2.66 -13.00
C ASP A 81 9.72 -3.91 -12.80
N PRO A 82 10.99 -3.90 -13.23
CA PRO A 82 11.92 -4.97 -12.91
C PRO A 82 12.23 -4.99 -11.40
N ILE A 83 12.35 -6.19 -10.84
CA ILE A 83 12.76 -6.41 -9.45
C ILE A 83 14.15 -7.04 -9.41
N THR A 84 15.02 -6.54 -8.55
CA THR A 84 16.40 -7.00 -8.35
C THR A 84 16.68 -7.26 -6.87
N LEU A 85 17.81 -7.92 -6.58
CA LEU A 85 18.26 -8.23 -5.21
C LEU A 85 19.17 -7.17 -4.59
N ASP A 86 19.54 -6.15 -5.36
CA ASP A 86 20.32 -5.00 -4.94
C ASP A 86 19.72 -3.70 -5.52
N ASN A 87 20.28 -2.56 -5.15
CA ASN A 87 19.77 -1.27 -5.62
C ASN A 87 20.30 -0.88 -7.02
N ASN A 88 20.79 -1.82 -7.82
CA ASN A 88 21.33 -1.55 -9.15
C ASN A 88 20.32 -1.98 -10.23
N LEU A 89 19.74 -1.00 -10.93
CA LEU A 89 18.78 -1.23 -12.02
C LEU A 89 19.32 -2.15 -13.13
N HIS A 90 20.63 -2.18 -13.36
CA HIS A 90 21.25 -3.01 -14.39
C HIS A 90 21.53 -4.46 -13.93
N SER A 91 21.28 -4.77 -12.66
CA SER A 91 21.38 -6.14 -12.15
C SER A 91 20.33 -7.05 -12.81
N LYS A 92 20.63 -8.36 -12.85
CA LYS A 92 19.71 -9.35 -13.41
C LYS A 92 18.38 -9.33 -12.63
N PRO A 93 17.23 -9.11 -13.29
CA PRO A 93 15.94 -9.15 -12.62
C PRO A 93 15.60 -10.56 -12.11
N VAL A 94 14.98 -10.64 -10.93
CA VAL A 94 14.44 -11.88 -10.34
C VAL A 94 12.93 -12.02 -10.54
N GLY A 95 12.28 -10.95 -10.98
CA GLY A 95 10.84 -10.89 -11.22
C GLY A 95 10.41 -9.51 -11.68
N ARG A 96 9.09 -9.28 -11.65
CA ARG A 96 8.46 -8.01 -12.01
C ARG A 96 7.45 -7.58 -10.95
N ALA A 97 7.32 -6.28 -10.72
CA ALA A 97 6.24 -5.70 -9.93
C ALA A 97 5.23 -5.09 -10.90
N GLN A 98 3.99 -5.58 -10.88
CA GLN A 98 2.99 -5.25 -11.89
C GLN A 98 1.73 -4.70 -11.23
N GLY A 99 1.36 -3.47 -11.56
CA GLY A 99 0.20 -2.83 -10.96
C GLY A 99 0.12 -1.34 -11.22
N MET A 100 -0.35 -0.61 -10.22
CA MET A 100 -0.56 0.83 -10.30
C MET A 100 -0.33 1.53 -8.96
N TYR A 101 -0.06 2.84 -9.04
CA TYR A 101 -0.05 3.71 -7.88
C TYR A 101 -0.82 5.01 -8.15
N LEU A 102 -1.42 5.54 -7.08
CA LEU A 102 -2.17 6.80 -7.08
C LEU A 102 -1.60 7.72 -6.00
N TYR A 103 -1.33 8.97 -6.34
CA TYR A 103 -1.05 10.01 -5.36
C TYR A 103 -2.35 10.58 -4.78
N ASP A 104 -2.57 10.40 -3.49
CA ASP A 104 -3.89 10.51 -2.85
C ASP A 104 -4.03 11.66 -1.84
N THR A 105 -2.98 12.46 -1.62
CA THR A 105 -3.04 13.63 -0.71
C THR A 105 -2.67 14.94 -1.39
N LYS A 106 -3.22 16.05 -0.87
CA LYS A 106 -3.08 17.40 -1.44
C LYS A 106 -2.00 18.27 -0.80
N ASN A 107 -1.35 17.78 0.26
CA ASN A 107 -0.48 18.59 1.13
C ASN A 107 0.83 17.91 1.52
N THR A 108 1.07 16.68 1.06
CA THR A 108 2.30 15.94 1.27
C THR A 108 2.44 14.87 0.18
N TYR A 109 3.61 14.26 0.05
CA TYR A 109 3.80 13.14 -0.87
C TYR A 109 3.38 11.84 -0.19
N THR A 110 2.26 11.27 -0.64
CA THR A 110 1.82 9.91 -0.33
C THR A 110 1.38 9.20 -1.60
N ALA A 111 1.46 7.88 -1.60
CA ALA A 111 0.93 7.06 -2.67
C ALA A 111 0.22 5.83 -2.12
N TRP A 112 -0.91 5.48 -2.72
CA TRP A 112 -1.55 4.18 -2.57
C TRP A 112 -1.09 3.27 -3.70
N LEU A 113 -0.65 2.05 -3.37
CA LEU A 113 -0.13 1.08 -4.31
C LEU A 113 -1.01 -0.17 -4.33
N GLY A 114 -1.35 -0.64 -5.53
CA GLY A 114 -2.00 -1.92 -5.75
C GLY A 114 -1.26 -2.69 -6.84
N PHE A 115 -0.58 -3.79 -6.49
CA PHE A 115 0.26 -4.53 -7.41
C PHE A 115 0.52 -5.97 -6.95
N SER A 116 1.11 -6.75 -7.85
CA SER A 116 1.59 -8.11 -7.60
C SER A 116 3.10 -8.21 -7.88
N PHE A 117 3.79 -9.04 -7.10
CA PHE A 117 5.12 -9.51 -7.46
C PHE A 117 5.02 -10.80 -8.28
N VAL A 118 5.57 -10.79 -9.49
CA VAL A 118 5.62 -11.91 -10.42
C VAL A 118 7.06 -12.40 -10.53
N PHE A 119 7.38 -13.49 -9.84
CA PHE A 119 8.74 -14.07 -9.87
C PHE A 119 8.88 -15.03 -11.04
N ASN A 120 10.06 -15.00 -11.68
CA ASN A 120 10.40 -15.91 -12.78
C ASN A 120 11.62 -16.79 -12.41
N SER A 121 11.82 -17.05 -11.12
CA SER A 121 12.87 -17.95 -10.62
C SER A 121 12.28 -19.01 -9.70
N THR A 122 12.85 -20.21 -9.76
CA THR A 122 12.55 -21.34 -8.88
C THR A 122 12.85 -21.09 -7.41
N ASP A 123 13.68 -20.11 -7.10
CA ASP A 123 14.00 -19.74 -5.70
C ASP A 123 12.79 -19.12 -4.96
N TYR A 124 11.76 -18.71 -5.72
CA TYR A 124 10.59 -18.00 -5.22
C TYR A 124 9.26 -18.67 -5.57
N TYR A 125 9.25 -19.77 -6.34
CA TYR A 125 8.06 -20.61 -6.48
C TYR A 125 7.80 -21.35 -5.16
N GLN A 126 6.53 -21.43 -4.77
CA GLN A 126 6.04 -22.22 -3.65
C GLN A 126 5.08 -23.28 -4.18
#